data_AF-A0A328YLD0-F1
#
_entry.id   AF-A0A328YLD0-F1
#
_cell.length_a   1.000
_cell.length_b   1.000
_cell.length_c   1.000
_cell.angle_alpha   90.00
_cell.angle_beta   90.00
_cell.angle_gamma   90.00
#
_symmetry.space_group_name_H-M   'P 1'
#
loop_
_entity.id
_entity.type
_entity.pdbx_description
1 polymer ?
#
loop_
_entity_poly.entity_id
_entity_poly.type
_entity_poly.pdbx_seq_one_letter_code
_entity_poly.pdbx_strand_id
1 'polypeptide(L)'
;MSVGVMSCKSTSRLHSYTDNSFTKASYKTVIQLIDEAKTYLGITYKAGGTDYRGLDCSGLVFIAFKKINISLPRKSIDMSKSGRIISFNDVRKGDLLFFKTNNKLEINHVGLVTDVDDDIKFIHTSNQLGVIISSTKEAYYAKTLVQVNRIID
;
A
#
# COMPACT_ATOMS: atom_id res chain seq x y z
N MET A 1 -15.99 -8.64 62.27
CA MET A 1 -15.89 -8.17 60.88
C MET A 1 -14.48 -7.64 60.67
N SER A 2 -13.71 -8.31 59.81
CA SER A 2 -12.38 -7.94 59.31
C SER A 2 -12.41 -6.51 58.73
N VAL A 3 -11.35 -5.70 58.68
CA VAL A 3 -9.96 -5.85 58.18
C VAL A 3 -9.19 -4.62 58.73
N GLY A 4 -7.93 -4.66 59.19
CA GLY A 4 -6.72 -5.08 58.48
C GLY A 4 -6.05 -3.86 57.82
N VAL A 5 -5.06 -3.23 58.48
CA VAL A 5 -4.20 -2.18 57.90
C VAL A 5 -2.81 -2.77 57.55
N MET A 6 -2.32 -2.55 56.33
CA MET A 6 -0.90 -2.65 55.92
C MET A 6 -0.75 -1.96 54.54
N SER A 7 -0.16 -0.78 54.42
CA SER A 7 1.27 -0.45 54.21
C SER A 7 1.83 -0.61 52.77
N CYS A 8 2.22 0.55 52.22
CA CYS A 8 3.39 0.87 51.38
C CYS A 8 3.55 0.46 49.87
N LYS A 9 3.73 1.55 49.08
CA LYS A 9 4.83 1.88 48.12
C LYS A 9 4.72 1.52 46.63
N SER A 10 4.70 2.62 45.85
CA SER A 10 5.51 2.94 44.66
C SER A 10 5.44 2.13 43.35
N THR A 11 5.16 2.91 42.30
CA THR A 11 5.78 2.90 40.96
C THR A 11 5.64 1.66 40.08
N SER A 12 4.87 1.77 39.01
CA SER A 12 5.45 1.91 37.68
C SER A 12 4.41 2.30 36.63
N ARG A 13 4.74 3.35 35.88
CA ARG A 13 4.12 3.72 34.61
C ARG A 13 4.66 2.75 33.55
N LEU A 14 3.81 1.93 32.94
CA LEU A 14 4.07 1.22 31.68
C LEU A 14 2.73 1.21 30.90
N HIS A 15 2.47 2.18 30.03
CA HIS A 15 2.68 2.06 28.58
C HIS A 15 2.41 0.66 28.02
N SER A 16 1.25 0.51 27.40
CA SER A 16 1.01 -0.46 26.33
C SER A 16 -0.12 0.08 25.43
N TYR A 17 0.17 1.15 24.69
CA TYR A 17 -0.58 1.47 23.47
C TYR A 17 -0.15 0.45 22.42
N THR A 18 -0.83 -0.70 22.38
CA THR A 18 -0.75 -1.60 21.24
C THR A 18 -1.94 -1.29 20.35
N ASP A 19 -1.75 -0.39 19.38
CA ASP A 19 -2.59 -0.35 18.18
C ASP A 19 -2.38 -1.65 17.41
N ASN A 20 -3.12 -2.69 17.80
CA ASN A 20 -3.05 -4.01 17.19
C ASN A 20 -4.47 -4.50 16.92
N SER A 21 -5.03 -4.07 15.80
CA SER A 21 -6.20 -4.76 15.25
C SER A 21 -6.20 -4.77 13.73
N PHE A 22 -5.07 -5.16 13.13
CA PHE A 22 -5.13 -5.70 11.78
C PHE A 22 -5.94 -7.01 11.84
N THR A 23 -7.20 -6.94 11.44
CA THR A 23 -8.13 -8.06 11.64
C THR A 23 -7.88 -9.15 10.61
N LYS A 24 -8.29 -10.39 10.92
CA LYS A 24 -8.29 -11.49 9.94
C LYS A 24 -9.09 -11.13 8.67
N ALA A 25 -10.12 -10.29 8.80
CA ALA A 25 -10.90 -9.79 7.67
C ALA A 25 -10.07 -8.82 6.82
N SER A 26 -9.40 -7.84 7.43
CA SER A 26 -8.48 -6.91 6.75
C SER A 26 -7.39 -7.67 5.99
N TYR A 27 -6.79 -8.69 6.61
CA TYR A 27 -5.83 -9.57 5.94
C TYR A 27 -6.40 -10.24 4.69
N LYS A 28 -7.59 -10.84 4.81
CA LYS A 28 -8.24 -11.50 3.68
C LYS A 28 -8.52 -10.51 2.54
N THR A 29 -8.98 -9.31 2.85
CA THR A 29 -9.23 -8.25 1.86
C THR A 29 -7.93 -7.82 1.16
N VAL A 30 -6.83 -7.68 1.90
CA VAL A 30 -5.51 -7.37 1.33
C VAL A 30 -5.02 -8.46 0.37
N ILE A 31 -5.19 -9.74 0.74
CA ILE A 31 -4.83 -10.84 -0.16
C ILE A 31 -5.69 -10.84 -1.42
N GLN A 32 -7.02 -10.66 -1.28
CA GLN A 32 -7.93 -10.55 -2.42
C GLN A 32 -7.57 -9.38 -3.35
N LEU A 33 -7.20 -8.22 -2.78
CA LEU A 33 -6.73 -7.06 -3.54
C LEU A 33 -5.51 -7.41 -4.41
N ILE A 34 -4.52 -8.05 -3.79
CA ILE A 34 -3.26 -8.42 -4.46
C ILE A 34 -3.52 -9.47 -5.53
N ASP A 35 -4.36 -10.47 -5.25
CA ASP A 35 -4.72 -11.51 -6.20
C ASP A 35 -5.48 -10.94 -7.40
N GLU A 36 -6.42 -10.02 -7.17
CA GLU A 36 -7.12 -9.33 -8.26
C GLU A 36 -6.14 -8.53 -9.13
N ALA A 37 -5.22 -7.76 -8.52
CA ALA A 37 -4.21 -7.01 -9.27
C ALA A 37 -3.32 -7.94 -10.10
N LYS A 38 -2.94 -9.11 -9.57
CA LYS A 38 -2.14 -10.11 -10.28
C LYS A 38 -2.84 -10.72 -11.49
N THR A 39 -4.17 -10.71 -11.56
CA THR A 39 -4.90 -11.19 -12.76
C THR A 39 -4.60 -10.35 -14.01
N TYR A 40 -4.04 -9.15 -13.83
CA TYR A 40 -3.69 -8.24 -14.92
C TYR A 40 -2.23 -8.33 -15.34
N LEU A 41 -1.42 -9.24 -14.77
CA LEU A 41 -0.01 -9.41 -15.16
C LEU A 41 0.14 -9.61 -16.67
N GLY A 42 1.08 -8.88 -17.27
CA GLY A 42 1.35 -8.90 -18.71
C GLY A 42 0.41 -8.05 -19.57
N ILE A 43 -0.67 -7.48 -19.03
CA ILE A 43 -1.52 -6.54 -19.78
C ILE A 43 -0.71 -5.28 -20.13
N THR A 44 -0.81 -4.85 -21.39
CA THR A 44 0.00 -3.76 -21.92
C THR A 44 -0.36 -2.41 -21.32
N TYR A 45 0.58 -1.47 -21.39
CA TYR A 45 0.33 -0.10 -20.99
C TYR A 45 -0.59 0.61 -21.98
N LYS A 46 -1.56 1.36 -21.45
CA LYS A 46 -2.41 2.29 -22.18
C LYS A 46 -2.75 3.48 -21.29
N ALA A 47 -2.42 4.69 -21.73
CA ALA A 47 -2.76 5.91 -21.01
C ALA A 47 -4.27 6.02 -20.79
N GLY A 48 -4.70 6.27 -19.55
CA GLY A 48 -6.11 6.29 -19.15
C GLY A 48 -6.76 4.91 -19.04
N GLY A 49 -6.04 3.83 -19.36
CA GLY A 49 -6.55 2.47 -19.41
C GLY A 49 -7.04 1.94 -18.07
N THR A 50 -8.17 1.20 -18.09
CA THR A 50 -8.84 0.62 -16.91
C THR A 50 -9.47 -0.74 -17.22
N ASP A 51 -8.94 -1.48 -18.20
CA ASP A 51 -9.46 -2.79 -18.58
C ASP A 51 -8.37 -3.68 -19.21
N TYR A 52 -8.73 -4.91 -19.60
CA TYR A 52 -7.83 -5.87 -20.22
C TYR A 52 -7.27 -5.45 -21.60
N ARG A 53 -7.79 -4.37 -22.21
CA ARG A 53 -7.23 -3.82 -23.47
C ARG A 53 -6.03 -2.90 -23.20
N GLY A 54 -5.76 -2.60 -21.94
CA GLY A 54 -4.59 -1.87 -21.50
C GLY A 54 -4.85 -1.04 -20.25
N LEU A 55 -3.80 -0.86 -19.45
CA LEU A 55 -3.86 -0.18 -18.15
C LEU A 55 -2.84 0.95 -18.08
N ASP A 56 -3.11 1.98 -17.30
CA ASP A 56 -2.03 2.80 -16.75
C ASP A 56 -1.79 2.43 -15.28
N CYS A 57 -0.80 3.07 -14.64
CA CYS A 57 -0.41 2.75 -13.28
C CYS A 57 -1.56 2.91 -12.27
N SER A 58 -2.27 4.03 -12.34
CA SER A 58 -3.42 4.29 -11.47
C SER A 58 -4.67 3.53 -11.90
N GLY A 59 -4.76 3.11 -13.16
CA GLY A 59 -5.85 2.30 -13.70
C GLY A 59 -5.83 0.88 -13.14
N LEU A 60 -4.65 0.26 -13.05
CA LEU A 60 -4.46 -1.03 -12.39
C LEU A 60 -4.95 -1.00 -10.94
N VAL A 61 -4.50 0.00 -10.16
CA VAL A 61 -4.90 0.15 -8.75
C VAL A 61 -6.40 0.43 -8.65
N PHE A 62 -6.93 1.33 -9.48
CA PHE A 62 -8.35 1.69 -9.50
C PHE A 62 -9.25 0.48 -9.70
N ILE A 63 -8.96 -0.38 -10.68
CA ILE A 63 -9.80 -1.55 -10.94
C ILE A 63 -9.65 -2.64 -9.89
N ALA A 64 -8.44 -2.87 -9.37
CA ALA A 64 -8.22 -3.86 -8.31
C ALA A 64 -8.98 -3.49 -7.03
N PHE A 65 -8.94 -2.22 -6.63
CA PHE A 65 -9.72 -1.73 -5.48
C PHE A 65 -11.23 -1.76 -5.75
N LYS A 66 -11.67 -1.39 -6.97
CA LYS A 66 -13.08 -1.44 -7.34
C LYS A 66 -13.68 -2.84 -7.22
N LYS A 67 -12.90 -3.88 -7.53
CA LYS A 67 -13.33 -5.28 -7.47
C LYS A 67 -13.59 -5.79 -6.06
N ILE A 68 -12.92 -5.20 -5.07
CA ILE A 68 -13.17 -5.43 -3.64
C ILE A 68 -14.11 -4.37 -3.03
N ASN A 69 -14.83 -3.61 -3.87
CA ASN A 69 -15.80 -2.58 -3.50
C ASN A 69 -15.22 -1.41 -2.69
N ILE A 70 -13.93 -1.09 -2.88
CA ILE A 70 -13.31 0.11 -2.32
C ILE A 70 -13.11 1.14 -3.43
N SER A 71 -13.64 2.35 -3.22
CA SER A 71 -13.50 3.44 -4.19
C SER A 71 -12.21 4.20 -3.95
N LEU A 72 -11.43 4.39 -5.02
CA LEU A 72 -10.26 5.27 -5.02
C LEU A 72 -10.39 6.31 -6.13
N PRO A 73 -9.80 7.51 -5.97
CA PRO A 73 -9.67 8.47 -7.05
C PRO A 73 -8.94 7.87 -8.25
N ARG A 74 -9.29 8.28 -9.47
CA ARG A 74 -8.70 7.69 -10.68
C ARG A 74 -7.21 8.02 -10.88
N LYS A 75 -6.74 9.17 -10.38
CA LYS A 75 -5.38 9.67 -10.61
C LYS A 75 -4.46 9.35 -9.42
N SER A 76 -3.20 8.99 -9.70
CA SER A 76 -2.19 8.67 -8.68
C SER A 76 -1.98 9.79 -7.65
N ILE A 77 -1.97 11.06 -8.09
CA ILE A 77 -1.82 12.23 -7.22
C ILE A 77 -2.99 12.43 -6.25
N ASP A 78 -4.18 11.95 -6.61
CA ASP A 78 -5.36 12.04 -5.75
C ASP A 78 -5.46 10.82 -4.85
N MET A 79 -5.04 9.64 -5.34
CA MET A 79 -4.84 8.46 -4.52
C MET A 79 -3.83 8.70 -3.39
N SER A 80 -2.75 9.46 -3.64
CA SER A 80 -1.76 9.79 -2.60
C SER A 80 -2.29 10.70 -1.50
N LYS A 81 -3.50 11.26 -1.65
CA LYS A 81 -4.21 12.02 -0.60
C LYS A 81 -5.22 11.15 0.17
N SER A 82 -5.37 9.89 -0.22
CA SER A 82 -6.32 8.94 0.37
C SER A 82 -5.64 8.04 1.39
N GLY A 83 -6.38 7.65 2.43
CA GLY A 83 -5.86 6.78 3.50
C GLY A 83 -4.82 7.46 4.40
N ARG A 84 -4.03 6.66 5.10
CA ARG A 84 -3.04 7.12 6.07
C ARG A 84 -1.63 7.04 5.48
N ILE A 85 -0.83 8.09 5.64
CA ILE A 85 0.59 8.09 5.27
C ILE A 85 1.36 7.17 6.22
N ILE A 86 2.19 6.29 5.66
CA ILE A 86 2.95 5.28 6.38
C ILE A 86 4.45 5.55 6.26
N SER A 87 5.20 5.26 7.33
CA SER A 87 6.66 5.27 7.31
C SER A 87 7.19 4.17 6.39
N PHE A 88 8.30 4.41 5.68
CA PHE A 88 8.91 3.38 4.82
C PHE A 88 9.30 2.10 5.56
N ASN A 89 9.53 2.17 6.88
CA ASN A 89 9.85 1.00 7.70
C ASN A 89 8.61 0.19 8.12
N ASP A 90 7.41 0.74 7.96
CA ASP A 90 6.14 0.14 8.39
C ASP A 90 5.28 -0.35 7.21
N VAL A 91 5.88 -0.42 6.02
CA VAL A 91 5.24 -0.85 4.77
C VAL A 91 4.77 -2.30 4.91
N ARG A 92 3.57 -2.57 4.43
CA ARG A 92 2.96 -3.90 4.42
C ARG A 92 2.34 -4.20 3.06
N LYS A 93 2.04 -5.48 2.84
CA LYS A 93 1.19 -5.96 1.74
C LYS A 93 -0.10 -5.14 1.69
N GLY A 94 -0.50 -4.71 0.49
CA GLY A 94 -1.70 -3.91 0.28
C GLY A 94 -1.49 -2.39 0.37
N ASP A 95 -0.35 -1.91 0.87
CA ASP A 95 -0.02 -0.49 0.85
C ASP A 95 0.23 0.00 -0.58
N LEU A 96 0.01 1.29 -0.81
CA LEU A 96 0.29 1.96 -2.08
C LEU A 96 1.60 2.73 -2.00
N LEU A 97 2.49 2.47 -2.97
CA LEU A 97 3.74 3.21 -3.16
C LEU A 97 3.54 4.29 -4.22
N PHE A 98 3.98 5.51 -3.94
CA PHE A 98 3.88 6.64 -4.85
C PHE A 98 5.25 7.16 -5.25
N PHE A 99 5.39 7.46 -6.54
CA PHE A 99 6.68 7.85 -7.12
C PHE A 99 6.58 9.16 -7.92
N LYS A 100 7.69 9.89 -7.95
CA LYS A 100 7.94 11.01 -8.85
C LYS A 100 8.95 10.58 -9.92
N THR A 101 8.44 10.00 -10.99
CA THR A 101 9.28 9.48 -12.08
C THR A 101 9.63 10.57 -13.09
N ASN A 102 10.70 10.37 -13.87
CA ASN A 102 11.10 11.25 -14.98
C ASN A 102 11.25 12.72 -14.57
N ASN A 103 11.82 12.98 -13.38
CA ASN A 103 12.07 14.31 -12.81
C ASN A 103 10.82 15.22 -12.71
N LYS A 104 9.62 14.63 -12.56
CA LYS A 104 8.40 15.40 -12.34
C LYS A 104 8.35 15.96 -10.92
N LEU A 105 7.75 17.14 -10.77
CA LEU A 105 7.56 17.81 -9.47
C LEU A 105 6.46 17.15 -8.62
N GLU A 106 5.51 16.49 -9.27
CA GLU A 106 4.33 15.87 -8.66
C GLU A 106 4.35 14.35 -8.80
N ILE A 107 3.59 13.67 -7.93
CA ILE A 107 3.38 12.22 -7.99
C ILE A 107 2.68 11.86 -9.30
N ASN A 108 3.32 11.01 -10.10
CA ASN A 108 2.84 10.62 -11.42
C ASN A 108 2.74 9.10 -11.61
N HIS A 109 3.13 8.33 -10.60
CA HIS A 109 3.15 6.89 -10.67
C HIS A 109 2.75 6.27 -9.32
N VAL A 110 2.08 5.12 -9.39
CA VAL A 110 1.61 4.37 -8.22
C VAL A 110 1.83 2.87 -8.45
N GLY A 111 2.17 2.16 -7.37
CA GLY A 111 2.25 0.71 -7.32
C GLY A 111 1.58 0.16 -6.06
N LEU A 112 1.12 -1.08 -6.13
CA LEU A 112 0.51 -1.80 -5.01
C LEU A 112 1.51 -2.80 -4.44
N VAL A 113 1.81 -2.72 -3.14
CA VAL A 113 2.73 -3.65 -2.47
C VAL A 113 2.16 -5.06 -2.47
N THR A 114 2.87 -5.98 -3.10
CA THR A 114 2.51 -7.40 -3.16
C THR A 114 3.28 -8.23 -2.15
N ASP A 115 4.48 -7.79 -1.75
CA ASP A 115 5.35 -8.53 -0.85
C ASP A 115 6.28 -7.60 -0.07
N VAL A 116 6.61 -8.00 1.17
CA VAL A 116 7.56 -7.32 2.05
C VAL A 116 8.35 -8.40 2.77
N ASP A 117 9.52 -8.70 2.24
CA ASP A 117 10.50 -9.62 2.84
C ASP A 117 11.84 -8.88 2.99
N ASP A 118 12.90 -9.34 2.30
CA ASP A 118 14.19 -8.64 2.23
C ASP A 118 14.11 -7.34 1.41
N ASP A 119 13.07 -7.20 0.59
CA ASP A 119 12.73 -6.02 -0.19
C ASP A 119 11.21 -5.80 -0.26
N ILE A 120 10.80 -4.61 -0.74
CA ILE A 120 9.40 -4.31 -0.99
C ILE A 120 9.13 -4.55 -2.46
N LYS A 121 8.31 -5.57 -2.77
CA LYS A 121 7.85 -5.86 -4.12
C LYS A 121 6.49 -5.26 -4.35
N PHE A 122 6.29 -4.68 -5.52
CA PHE A 122 5.05 -4.02 -5.87
C PHE A 122 4.66 -4.30 -7.32
N ILE A 123 3.36 -4.47 -7.53
CA ILE A 123 2.76 -4.58 -8.86
C ILE A 123 2.38 -3.19 -9.36
N HIS A 124 2.71 -2.90 -10.61
CA HIS A 124 2.38 -1.64 -11.27
C HIS A 124 2.37 -1.82 -12.78
N THR A 125 1.89 -0.82 -13.50
CA THR A 125 1.98 -0.80 -14.97
C THR A 125 3.22 -0.02 -15.41
N SER A 126 4.16 -0.67 -16.07
CA SER A 126 5.31 -0.09 -16.75
C SER A 126 4.93 0.36 -18.17
N ASN A 127 5.41 1.54 -18.60
CA ASN A 127 5.14 2.06 -19.93
C ASN A 127 5.60 1.14 -21.07
N GLN A 128 6.66 0.35 -20.84
CA GLN A 128 7.25 -0.52 -21.86
C GLN A 128 6.82 -1.98 -21.71
N LEU A 129 6.72 -2.46 -20.47
CA LEU A 129 6.52 -3.88 -20.17
C LEU A 129 5.08 -4.23 -19.78
N GLY A 130 4.20 -3.23 -19.66
CA GLY A 130 2.85 -3.46 -19.16
C GLY A 130 2.84 -3.75 -17.66
N VAL A 131 1.86 -4.51 -17.19
CA VAL A 131 1.72 -4.86 -15.76
C VAL A 131 2.78 -5.87 -15.35
N ILE A 132 3.66 -5.46 -14.44
CA ILE A 132 4.77 -6.24 -13.92
C ILE A 132 4.89 -6.10 -12.40
N ILE A 133 5.67 -6.98 -11.78
CA ILE A 133 6.11 -6.83 -10.39
C ILE A 133 7.57 -6.37 -10.41
N SER A 134 7.84 -5.28 -9.71
CA SER A 134 9.16 -4.70 -9.53
C SER A 134 9.54 -4.65 -8.05
N SER A 135 10.82 -4.44 -7.79
CA SER A 135 11.39 -4.24 -6.46
C SER A 135 11.74 -2.78 -6.21
N THR A 136 11.50 -2.28 -5.00
CA THR A 136 11.98 -0.95 -4.58
C THR A 136 13.51 -0.85 -4.53
N LYS A 137 14.25 -1.97 -4.54
CA LYS A 137 15.71 -1.99 -4.64
C LYS A 137 16.24 -1.67 -6.03
N GLU A 138 15.41 -1.76 -7.06
CA GLU A 138 15.81 -1.34 -8.41
C GLU A 138 16.12 0.16 -8.40
N ALA A 139 17.29 0.54 -8.94
CA ALA A 139 17.82 1.90 -8.81
C ALA A 139 16.87 3.00 -9.30
N TYR A 140 16.02 2.71 -10.29
CA TYR A 140 15.01 3.64 -10.78
C TYR A 140 13.93 3.94 -9.75
N TYR A 141 13.38 2.90 -9.10
CA TYR A 141 12.31 3.05 -8.10
C TYR A 141 12.86 3.54 -6.76
N ALA A 142 14.04 3.08 -6.35
CA ALA A 142 14.71 3.54 -5.14
C ALA A 142 14.89 5.08 -5.12
N LYS A 143 15.20 5.68 -6.27
CA LYS A 143 15.43 7.13 -6.40
C LYS A 143 14.15 7.96 -6.52
N THR A 144 13.04 7.34 -6.90
CA THR A 144 11.80 8.06 -7.27
C THR A 144 10.66 7.84 -6.30
N LEU A 145 10.78 6.88 -5.37
CA LEU A 145 9.81 6.62 -4.31
C LEU A 145 9.76 7.80 -3.33
N VAL A 146 8.57 8.35 -3.09
CA VAL A 146 8.39 9.55 -2.25
C VAL A 146 7.38 9.41 -1.13
N GLN A 147 6.43 8.46 -1.23
CA GLN A 147 5.35 8.35 -0.26
C GLN A 147 4.74 6.94 -0.25
N VAL A 148 4.23 6.51 0.91
CA VAL A 148 3.47 5.28 1.09
C VAL A 148 2.15 5.61 1.78
N ASN A 149 1.04 5.05 1.29
CA ASN A 149 -0.25 5.15 1.96
C ASN A 149 -0.87 3.77 2.23
N ARG A 150 -1.53 3.63 3.39
CA ARG A 150 -2.39 2.51 3.72
C ARG A 150 -3.86 2.88 3.55
N ILE A 151 -4.58 2.07 2.79
CA ILE A 151 -6.03 2.25 2.55
C ILE A 151 -6.85 1.30 3.44
N ILE A 152 -6.35 0.09 3.69
CA ILE A 152 -7.03 -0.96 4.47
C ILE A 152 -6.22 -1.17 5.76
N ASP A 153 -6.83 -0.92 6.92
CA ASP A 153 -6.25 -1.18 8.26
C ASP A 153 -6.91 -2.41 8.92
#